data_AF-A0A9D8MLY3-F1
#
_entry.id   AF-A0A9D8MLY3-F1
#
_cell.length_a   1.000
_cell.length_b   1.000
_cell.length_c   1.000
_cell.angle_alpha   90.00
_cell.angle_beta   90.00
_cell.angle_gamma   90.00
#
_symmetry.space_group_name_H-M   'P 1'
#
loop_
_entity.id
_entity.type
_entity.pdbx_description
1 polymer ?
#
loop_
_entity_poly.entity_id
_entity_poly.type
_entity_poly.pdbx_seq_one_letter_code
_entity_poly.pdbx_strand_id
1 'polypeptide(L)'
;MDEFSYLTEILKQRVLILDGAMGTMLQRRHLTEADFRGDRFKDHACMLAGNNDFLSLTRPEIIADIHRQYLEAGADIIETNTFSSNAISQADYQLEGIAQEMSEAGVRIARETADAFMKEHPERRCFVAGVLGPTNRTSSMSPDANNPGYREVTFDRLVSIYME
;
A
#
# COMPACT_ATOMS: atom_id res chain seq x y z
N MET A 1 24.47 -5.23 -13.89
CA MET A 1 23.75 -3.95 -13.71
C MET A 1 22.71 -4.22 -12.63
N ASP A 2 22.68 -3.41 -11.58
CA ASP A 2 21.63 -3.51 -10.56
C ASP A 2 20.27 -3.05 -11.13
N GLU A 3 19.17 -3.38 -10.43
CA GLU A 3 17.83 -3.07 -10.93
C GLU A 3 17.57 -1.57 -11.10
N PHE A 4 18.14 -0.72 -10.23
CA PHE A 4 17.94 0.72 -10.29
C PHE A 4 18.66 1.33 -11.50
N SER A 5 19.89 0.89 -11.77
CA SER A 5 20.61 1.24 -13.00
C SER A 5 19.85 0.80 -14.25
N TYR A 6 19.29 -0.43 -14.25
CA TYR A 6 18.49 -0.91 -15.37
C TYR A 6 17.22 -0.07 -15.57
N LEU A 7 16.48 0.22 -14.51
CA LEU A 7 15.30 1.10 -14.52
C LEU A 7 15.64 2.48 -15.10
N THR A 8 16.77 3.07 -14.67
CA THR A 8 17.24 4.37 -15.15
C THR A 8 17.58 4.34 -16.65
N GLU A 9 18.17 3.26 -17.15
CA GLU A 9 18.47 3.13 -18.58
C GLU A 9 17.22 2.96 -19.43
N ILE A 10 16.25 2.15 -19.01
CA ILE A 10 15.01 1.97 -19.79
C ILE A 10 14.16 3.25 -19.80
N LEU A 11 14.17 4.05 -18.73
CA LEU A 11 13.49 5.34 -18.66
C LEU A 11 14.02 6.35 -19.70
N LYS A 12 15.28 6.21 -20.15
CA LYS A 12 15.85 7.03 -21.23
C LYS A 12 15.37 6.58 -22.61
N GLN A 13 14.94 5.34 -22.75
CA GLN A 13 14.61 4.71 -24.04
C GLN A 13 13.12 4.76 -24.34
N ARG A 14 12.28 4.68 -23.30
CA ARG A 14 10.81 4.70 -23.44
C ARG A 14 10.13 5.21 -22.18
N VAL A 15 8.86 5.60 -22.33
CA VAL A 15 7.97 5.85 -21.20
C VAL A 15 7.64 4.52 -20.51
N LEU A 16 7.68 4.54 -19.17
CA LEU A 16 7.18 3.45 -18.33
C LEU A 16 5.79 3.80 -17.80
N ILE A 17 4.94 2.79 -17.69
CA ILE A 17 3.57 2.94 -17.20
C ILE A 17 3.50 2.50 -15.74
N LEU A 18 3.09 3.42 -14.87
CA LEU A 18 2.68 3.13 -13.49
C LEU A 18 1.25 2.59 -13.51
N ASP A 19 0.92 1.73 -12.55
CA ASP A 19 -0.43 1.23 -12.39
C ASP A 19 -1.44 2.30 -11.95
N GLY A 20 -2.67 1.88 -11.71
CA GLY A 20 -3.77 2.77 -11.36
C GLY A 20 -4.23 2.61 -9.92
N ALA A 21 -5.33 3.29 -9.59
CA ALA A 21 -5.86 3.33 -8.23
C ALA A 21 -6.36 1.96 -7.71
N MET A 22 -5.63 1.39 -6.74
CA MET A 22 -6.02 0.21 -5.96
C MET A 22 -7.42 0.36 -5.33
N GLY A 23 -7.68 1.51 -4.68
CA GLY A 23 -8.96 1.76 -3.99
C GLY A 23 -10.17 1.69 -4.93
N THR A 24 -10.07 2.22 -6.15
CA THR A 24 -11.15 2.17 -7.14
C THR A 24 -11.44 0.74 -7.58
N MET A 25 -10.40 -0.09 -7.71
CA MET A 25 -10.55 -1.50 -8.07
C MET A 25 -11.18 -2.32 -6.94
N LEU A 26 -10.83 -2.01 -5.69
CA LEU A 26 -11.44 -2.63 -4.51
C LEU A 26 -12.91 -2.25 -4.33
N GLN A 27 -13.29 -1.00 -4.60
CA GLN A 27 -14.70 -0.56 -4.51
C GLN A 27 -15.62 -1.37 -5.42
N ARG A 28 -15.13 -1.84 -6.58
CA ARG A 28 -15.89 -2.69 -7.52
C ARG A 28 -16.15 -4.11 -7.01
N ARG A 29 -15.45 -4.54 -5.95
CA ARG A 29 -15.60 -5.87 -5.35
C ARG A 29 -16.72 -5.95 -4.32
N HIS A 30 -17.31 -4.81 -3.94
CA HIS A 30 -18.40 -4.74 -2.95
C HIS A 30 -18.07 -5.46 -1.64
N LEU A 31 -16.83 -5.31 -1.17
CA LEU A 31 -16.35 -5.93 0.06
C LEU A 31 -17.13 -5.44 1.28
N THR A 32 -17.38 -6.36 2.19
CA THR A 32 -18.12 -6.13 3.43
C THR A 32 -17.17 -6.12 4.62
N GLU A 33 -17.63 -5.63 5.76
CA GLU A 33 -16.87 -5.67 7.03
C GLU A 33 -16.31 -7.07 7.35
N ALA A 34 -17.06 -8.14 7.02
CA ALA A 34 -16.61 -9.51 7.22
C ALA A 34 -15.38 -9.85 6.36
N ASP A 35 -15.27 -9.29 5.17
CA ASP A 35 -14.12 -9.47 4.28
C ASP A 35 -12.89 -8.77 4.84
N PHE A 36 -13.05 -7.56 5.39
CA PHE A 36 -11.95 -6.85 6.04
C PHE A 36 -11.46 -7.60 7.28
N ARG A 37 -12.36 -8.09 8.15
CA ARG A 37 -12.00 -8.80 9.39
C ARG A 37 -11.29 -10.13 9.15
N GLY A 38 -11.67 -10.85 8.10
CA GLY A 38 -11.23 -12.23 7.88
C GLY A 38 -11.50 -13.11 9.12
N ASP A 39 -10.70 -14.15 9.31
CA ASP A 39 -10.81 -15.01 10.49
C ASP A 39 -10.12 -14.44 11.74
N ARG A 40 -9.02 -13.73 11.54
CA ARG A 40 -8.14 -13.27 12.64
C ARG A 40 -8.74 -12.11 13.44
N PHE A 41 -9.61 -11.28 12.85
CA PHE A 41 -10.13 -10.05 13.47
C PHE A 41 -11.66 -10.02 13.58
N LYS A 42 -12.30 -11.20 13.61
CA LYS A 42 -13.77 -11.32 13.75
C LYS A 42 -14.31 -10.51 14.91
N ASP A 43 -13.67 -10.58 16.07
CA ASP A 43 -14.10 -9.95 17.31
C ASP A 43 -13.43 -8.58 17.57
N HIS A 44 -12.77 -7.98 16.58
CA HIS A 44 -12.09 -6.69 16.75
C HIS A 44 -13.09 -5.57 17.09
N ALA A 45 -12.74 -4.69 18.03
CA ALA A 45 -13.68 -3.70 18.56
C ALA A 45 -14.02 -2.58 17.55
N CYS A 46 -13.10 -2.25 16.66
CA CYS A 46 -13.29 -1.20 15.64
C CYS A 46 -13.84 -1.79 14.34
N MET A 47 -14.57 -0.97 13.57
CA MET A 47 -14.86 -1.30 12.18
C MET A 47 -13.58 -1.24 11.35
N LEU A 48 -13.38 -2.21 10.47
CA LEU A 48 -12.18 -2.32 9.63
C LEU A 48 -12.44 -2.00 8.16
N ALA A 49 -13.71 -1.98 7.74
CA ALA A 49 -14.09 -1.55 6.40
C ALA A 49 -13.57 -0.15 6.08
N GLY A 50 -12.89 -0.04 4.94
CA GLY A 50 -12.21 1.18 4.50
C GLY A 50 -10.70 1.16 4.71
N ASN A 51 -10.18 0.26 5.55
CA ASN A 51 -8.74 0.04 5.69
C ASN A 51 -8.21 -0.87 4.56
N ASN A 52 -8.07 -0.31 3.35
CA ASN A 52 -7.75 -1.10 2.15
C ASN A 52 -6.41 -1.84 2.23
N ASP A 53 -5.40 -1.24 2.86
CA ASP A 53 -4.10 -1.87 3.12
C ASP A 53 -4.23 -3.19 3.88
N PHE A 54 -5.20 -3.26 4.81
CA PHE A 54 -5.43 -4.42 5.65
C PHE A 54 -5.89 -5.66 4.88
N LEU A 55 -6.50 -5.46 3.70
CA LEU A 55 -6.88 -6.56 2.82
C LEU A 55 -5.67 -7.35 2.31
N SER A 56 -4.45 -6.81 2.40
CA SER A 56 -3.22 -7.58 2.15
C SER A 56 -3.06 -8.75 3.14
N LEU A 57 -3.67 -8.68 4.33
CA LEU A 57 -3.65 -9.77 5.32
C LEU A 57 -4.87 -10.68 5.20
N THR A 58 -6.05 -10.12 4.95
CA THR A 58 -7.33 -10.86 5.04
C THR A 58 -7.87 -11.34 3.70
N ARG A 59 -7.49 -10.68 2.60
CA ARG A 59 -7.90 -10.98 1.22
C ARG A 59 -6.72 -10.84 0.24
N PRO A 60 -5.56 -11.49 0.49
CA PRO A 60 -4.37 -11.34 -0.34
C PRO A 60 -4.61 -11.69 -1.82
N GLU A 61 -5.51 -12.63 -2.09
CA GLU A 61 -5.91 -13.05 -3.44
C GLU A 61 -6.55 -11.92 -4.24
N ILE A 62 -7.31 -11.02 -3.60
CA ILE A 62 -7.94 -9.88 -4.27
C ILE A 62 -6.89 -8.84 -4.64
N ILE A 63 -5.93 -8.59 -3.75
CA ILE A 63 -4.83 -7.65 -4.00
C ILE A 63 -3.94 -8.16 -5.14
N ALA A 64 -3.58 -9.44 -5.12
CA ALA A 64 -2.82 -10.08 -6.20
C ALA A 64 -3.53 -9.98 -7.56
N ASP A 65 -4.84 -10.26 -7.59
CA ASP A 65 -5.65 -10.17 -8.81
C ASP A 65 -5.70 -8.74 -9.37
N ILE A 66 -5.77 -7.72 -8.51
CA ILE A 66 -5.75 -6.31 -8.96
C ILE A 66 -4.38 -5.94 -9.55
N HIS A 67 -3.27 -6.31 -8.89
CA HIS A 67 -1.94 -6.09 -9.45
C HIS A 67 -1.79 -6.78 -10.81
N ARG A 68 -2.25 -8.03 -10.91
CA ARG A 68 -2.21 -8.79 -12.17
C ARG A 68 -3.00 -8.10 -13.27
N GLN A 69 -4.20 -7.61 -12.99
CA GLN A 69 -5.00 -6.86 -13.97
C GLN A 69 -4.27 -5.61 -14.49
N TYR A 70 -3.54 -4.89 -13.63
CA TYR A 70 -2.73 -3.75 -14.08
C TYR A 70 -1.55 -4.18 -14.96
N LEU A 71 -0.86 -5.28 -14.61
CA LEU A 71 0.22 -5.83 -15.42
C LEU A 71 -0.28 -6.30 -16.80
N GLU A 72 -1.45 -6.95 -16.85
CA GLU A 72 -2.15 -7.37 -18.08
C GLU A 72 -2.59 -6.16 -18.92
N ALA A 73 -3.00 -5.07 -18.27
CA ALA A 73 -3.32 -3.80 -18.93
C ALA A 73 -2.08 -3.04 -19.44
N GLY A 74 -0.87 -3.53 -19.16
CA GLY A 74 0.38 -2.99 -19.68
C GLY A 74 1.22 -2.19 -18.69
N ALA A 75 0.85 -2.11 -17.41
CA ALA A 75 1.67 -1.46 -16.40
C ALA A 75 3.08 -2.09 -16.33
N ASP A 76 4.11 -1.26 -16.30
CA ASP A 76 5.50 -1.67 -16.10
C ASP A 76 5.87 -1.66 -14.61
N ILE A 77 5.20 -0.83 -13.82
CA ILE A 77 5.44 -0.64 -12.39
C ILE A 77 4.11 -0.79 -11.66
N ILE A 78 4.07 -1.66 -10.66
CA ILE A 78 2.93 -1.77 -9.74
C ILE A 78 3.28 -1.21 -8.37
N GLU A 79 2.34 -0.49 -7.78
CA GLU A 79 2.45 0.08 -6.43
C GLU A 79 2.06 -0.96 -5.38
N THR A 80 2.79 -1.05 -4.27
CA THR A 80 2.38 -1.91 -3.15
C THR A 80 1.12 -1.37 -2.47
N ASN A 81 0.25 -2.27 -1.96
CA ASN A 81 -0.92 -1.88 -1.17
C ASN A 81 -0.53 -1.49 0.28
N THR A 82 0.27 -0.42 0.41
CA THR A 82 0.92 -0.01 1.67
C THR A 82 0.82 1.50 1.96
N PHE A 83 -0.11 2.20 1.30
CA PHE A 83 -0.28 3.65 1.43
C PHE A 83 -0.54 4.11 2.88
N SER A 84 -1.30 3.33 3.65
CA SER A 84 -1.68 3.64 5.03
C SER A 84 -1.10 2.65 6.06
N SER A 85 -0.18 1.78 5.65
CA SER A 85 0.45 0.75 6.50
C SER A 85 1.53 1.32 7.42
N ASN A 86 1.13 2.28 8.26
CA ASN A 86 1.98 2.91 9.27
C ASN A 86 1.20 3.08 10.59
N ALA A 87 1.89 3.09 11.72
CA ALA A 87 1.21 3.06 13.02
C ALA A 87 0.33 4.29 13.28
N ILE A 88 0.62 5.46 12.69
CA ILE A 88 -0.22 6.66 12.86
C ILE A 88 -1.57 6.49 12.15
N SER A 89 -1.58 6.05 10.89
CA SER A 89 -2.80 5.83 10.14
C SER A 89 -3.60 4.64 10.68
N GLN A 90 -2.91 3.59 11.14
CA GLN A 90 -3.56 2.40 11.70
C GLN A 90 -4.16 2.61 13.10
N ALA A 91 -3.81 3.71 13.78
CA ALA A 91 -4.42 4.07 15.07
C ALA A 91 -5.93 4.34 14.98
N ASP A 92 -6.41 4.84 13.84
CA ASP A 92 -7.86 5.04 13.61
C ASP A 92 -8.63 3.70 13.62
N TYR A 93 -7.92 2.58 13.39
CA TYR A 93 -8.46 1.22 13.38
C TYR A 93 -8.04 0.39 14.61
N GLN A 94 -7.25 0.94 15.54
CA GLN A 94 -6.60 0.20 16.65
C GLN A 94 -5.73 -0.97 16.16
N LEU A 95 -4.95 -0.75 15.09
CA LEU A 95 -4.09 -1.74 14.44
C LEU A 95 -2.61 -1.31 14.38
N GLU A 96 -2.18 -0.38 15.24
CA GLU A 96 -0.81 0.15 15.25
C GLU A 96 0.24 -0.95 15.33
N GLY A 97 -0.02 -1.98 16.15
CA GLY A 97 0.92 -3.08 16.41
C GLY A 97 1.14 -4.05 15.24
N ILE A 98 0.41 -3.89 14.13
CA ILE A 98 0.55 -4.75 12.94
C ILE A 98 0.86 -3.97 11.67
N ALA A 99 1.17 -2.67 11.76
CA ALA A 99 1.46 -1.84 10.59
C ALA A 99 2.61 -2.40 9.73
N GLN A 100 3.70 -2.85 10.37
CA GLN A 100 4.81 -3.51 9.68
C GLN A 100 4.37 -4.82 9.00
N GLU A 101 3.56 -5.64 9.68
CA GLU A 101 3.03 -6.88 9.11
C GLU A 101 2.19 -6.62 7.85
N MET A 102 1.37 -5.56 7.87
CA MET A 102 0.59 -5.10 6.72
C MET A 102 1.50 -4.68 5.56
N SER A 103 2.54 -3.89 5.85
CA SER A 103 3.54 -3.46 4.86
C SER A 103 4.25 -4.65 4.22
N GLU A 104 4.74 -5.59 5.02
CA GLU A 104 5.41 -6.80 4.55
C GLU A 104 4.48 -7.66 3.67
N ALA A 105 3.21 -7.80 4.05
CA ALA A 105 2.23 -8.52 3.26
C ALA A 105 1.95 -7.84 1.91
N GLY A 106 1.75 -6.51 1.90
CA GLY A 106 1.53 -5.75 0.68
C GLY A 106 2.72 -5.84 -0.30
N VAL A 107 3.96 -5.73 0.22
CA VAL A 107 5.18 -5.89 -0.58
C VAL A 107 5.30 -7.30 -1.13
N ARG A 108 5.09 -8.32 -0.29
CA ARG A 108 5.19 -9.72 -0.70
C ARG A 108 4.22 -10.04 -1.83
N ILE A 109 2.96 -9.63 -1.71
CA ILE A 109 1.92 -9.89 -2.72
C ILE A 109 2.30 -9.24 -4.07
N ALA A 110 2.71 -7.98 -4.05
CA ALA A 110 3.13 -7.29 -5.28
C ALA A 110 4.35 -7.97 -5.93
N ARG A 111 5.36 -8.35 -5.13
CA ARG A 111 6.57 -9.03 -5.61
C ARG A 111 6.26 -10.39 -6.22
N GLU A 112 5.52 -11.23 -5.50
CA GLU A 112 5.13 -12.55 -5.98
C GLU A 112 4.28 -12.46 -7.26
N THR A 113 3.37 -11.47 -7.34
CA THR A 113 2.54 -11.25 -8.53
C THR A 113 3.40 -10.81 -9.73
N ALA A 114 4.33 -9.87 -9.54
CA ALA A 114 5.22 -9.43 -10.60
C ALA A 114 6.16 -10.55 -11.07
N ASP A 115 6.67 -11.37 -10.16
CA ASP A 115 7.54 -12.51 -10.51
C ASP A 115 6.78 -13.59 -11.27
N ALA A 116 5.57 -13.95 -10.82
CA ALA A 116 4.71 -14.89 -11.53
C ALA A 116 4.38 -14.39 -12.93
N PHE A 117 4.02 -13.10 -13.05
CA PHE A 117 3.72 -12.47 -14.35
C PHE A 117 4.93 -12.48 -15.29
N MET A 118 6.13 -12.11 -14.82
CA MET A 118 7.35 -12.15 -15.64
C MET A 118 7.76 -13.57 -16.03
N LYS A 119 7.42 -14.58 -15.22
CA LYS A 119 7.65 -15.99 -15.58
C LYS A 119 6.75 -16.43 -16.73
N GLU A 120 5.50 -15.94 -16.75
CA GLU A 120 4.53 -16.18 -17.83
C GLU A 120 4.83 -15.34 -19.09
N HIS A 121 5.46 -14.17 -18.91
CA HIS A 121 5.80 -13.21 -19.95
C HIS A 121 7.30 -12.87 -19.93
N PRO A 122 8.20 -13.76 -20.40
CA PRO A 122 9.65 -13.59 -20.28
C PRO A 122 10.22 -12.33 -20.97
N GLU A 123 9.47 -11.75 -21.90
CA GLU A 123 9.80 -10.50 -22.60
C GLU A 123 9.47 -9.24 -21.79
N ARG A 124 8.64 -9.37 -20.75
CA ARG A 124 8.21 -8.26 -19.89
C ARG A 124 9.15 -8.15 -18.69
N ARG A 125 9.50 -6.91 -18.34
CA ARG A 125 10.14 -6.58 -17.07
C ARG A 125 9.19 -5.71 -16.26
N CYS A 126 8.83 -6.18 -15.07
CA CYS A 126 7.91 -5.51 -14.17
C CYS A 126 8.62 -5.12 -12.87
N PHE A 127 8.34 -3.92 -12.38
CA PHE A 127 8.90 -3.37 -11.15
C PHE A 127 7.82 -3.23 -10.08
N VAL A 128 8.26 -3.25 -8.82
CA VAL A 128 7.40 -3.02 -7.67
C VAL A 128 7.87 -1.74 -6.98
N ALA A 129 6.96 -0.79 -6.82
CA ALA A 129 7.20 0.45 -6.10
C ALA A 129 6.64 0.33 -4.68
N GLY A 130 7.51 0.40 -3.68
CA GLY A 130 7.11 0.49 -2.28
C GLY A 130 6.44 1.84 -2.01
N VAL A 131 5.15 1.83 -1.69
CA VAL A 131 4.38 3.05 -1.42
C VAL A 131 4.52 3.43 0.04
N LEU A 132 4.94 4.69 0.27
CA LEU A 132 4.88 5.37 1.56
C LEU A 132 3.89 6.52 1.43
N GLY A 133 2.65 6.29 1.85
CA GLY A 133 1.62 7.34 1.81
C GLY A 133 1.80 8.32 2.98
N PRO A 134 1.27 9.56 2.85
CA PRO A 134 1.20 10.48 3.97
C PRO A 134 0.36 9.87 5.09
N THR A 135 0.77 10.11 6.34
CA THR A 135 -0.06 9.83 7.51
C THR A 135 -1.34 10.67 7.49
N ASN A 136 -2.37 10.26 8.24
CA ASN A 136 -3.57 11.08 8.48
C ASN A 136 -3.31 12.32 9.37
N ARG A 137 -2.08 12.49 9.86
CA ARG A 137 -1.62 13.64 10.65
C ARG A 137 -0.64 14.50 9.86
N THR A 138 -0.62 15.80 10.14
CA THR A 138 0.32 16.75 9.53
C THR A 138 1.12 17.49 10.60
N SER A 139 2.42 17.68 10.33
CA SER A 139 3.32 18.50 11.15
C SER A 139 3.36 19.96 10.72
N SER A 140 2.76 20.32 9.58
CA SER A 140 2.78 21.68 9.04
C SER A 140 1.56 22.51 9.44
N MET A 141 0.42 21.88 9.71
CA MET A 141 -0.84 22.56 10.07
C MET A 141 -1.32 22.17 11.47
N SER A 142 -1.91 23.13 12.19
CA SER A 142 -2.62 22.82 13.44
C SER A 142 -4.02 22.31 13.13
N PRO A 143 -4.48 21.20 13.73
CA PRO A 143 -5.87 20.78 13.68
C PRO A 143 -6.77 21.59 14.64
N ASP A 144 -6.18 22.36 15.57
CA ASP A 144 -6.92 23.20 16.52
C ASP A 144 -7.00 24.64 16.00
N ALA A 145 -8.21 25.05 15.60
CA ALA A 145 -8.49 26.40 15.10
C ALA A 145 -8.19 27.50 16.13
N ASN A 146 -8.23 27.18 17.43
CA ASN A 146 -7.96 28.14 18.51
C ASN A 146 -6.48 28.15 18.93
N ASN A 147 -5.68 27.19 18.45
CA ASN A 147 -4.26 27.10 18.77
C ASN A 147 -3.42 26.85 17.49
N PRO A 148 -3.03 27.90 16.75
CA PRO A 148 -2.26 27.74 15.52
C PRO A 148 -0.85 27.17 15.74
N GLY A 149 -0.34 27.20 16.97
CA GLY A 149 0.95 26.61 17.35
C GLY A 149 0.89 25.12 17.68
N TYR A 150 -0.29 24.55 17.91
CA TYR A 150 -0.43 23.13 18.24
C TYR A 150 -0.07 22.24 17.05
N ARG A 151 0.57 21.11 17.33
CA ARG A 151 0.86 20.04 16.37
C ARG A 151 0.52 18.71 17.00
N GLU A 152 -0.22 17.90 16.26
CA GLU A 152 -0.62 16.56 16.70
C GLU A 152 0.53 15.54 16.56
N VAL A 153 1.50 15.82 15.69
CA VAL A 153 2.66 14.98 15.44
C VAL A 153 3.94 15.84 15.30
N THR A 154 5.07 15.31 15.76
CA THR A 154 6.39 15.94 15.61
C THR A 154 7.13 15.39 14.40
N PHE A 155 8.14 16.12 13.92
CA PHE A 155 9.02 15.64 12.86
C PHE A 155 9.71 14.31 13.24
N ASP A 156 10.27 14.23 14.45
CA ASP A 156 10.96 13.01 14.93
C ASP A 156 10.00 11.82 15.00
N ARG A 157 8.73 12.05 15.36
CA ARG A 157 7.72 10.98 15.35
C ARG A 157 7.42 10.51 13.93
N LEU A 158 7.28 11.43 12.96
CA LEU A 158 7.11 11.05 11.56
C LEU A 158 8.32 10.27 11.03
N VAL A 159 9.54 10.71 11.35
CA VAL A 159 10.77 9.97 10.99
C VAL A 159 10.73 8.56 11.56
N SER A 160 10.37 8.38 12.84
CA SER A 160 10.27 7.03 13.41
C SER A 160 9.25 6.16 12.67
N ILE A 161 8.12 6.74 12.28
CA ILE A 161 7.00 6.01 11.65
C ILE A 161 7.34 5.58 10.22
N TYR A 162 8.06 6.40 9.45
CA TYR A 162 8.49 6.03 8.10
C TYR A 162 9.72 5.10 8.07
N MET A 163 10.39 4.90 9.21
CA MET A 163 11.55 4.01 9.34
C MET A 163 11.20 2.61 9.87
N GLU A 164 9.98 2.43 10.41
CA GLU A 164 9.41 1.13 10.82
C GLU A 164 9.26 0.19 9.61
#